data_AF-A0A914JWY2-F1
#
_entry.id   AF-A0A914JWY2-F1
#
_cell.length_a   1.000
_cell.length_b   1.000
_cell.length_c   1.000
_cell.angle_alpha   90.00
_cell.angle_beta   90.00
_cell.angle_gamma   90.00
#
_symmetry.space_group_name_H-M   'P 1'
#
loop_
_entity.id
_entity.type
_entity.pdbx_description
1 polymer ?
#
loop_
_entity_poly.entity_id
_entity_poly.type
_entity_poly.pdbx_seq_one_letter_code
_entity_poly.pdbx_strand_id
1 'polypeptide(L)'
;MTEKEKRERFVDPSRYCVHFSTYASEGRLYVPWLKQQCENHGATFVTREIHSFEELVNDGYDIIMNCSGLHGGKIAGDDDTVYPLRGVAFEMDAPGFKQFSCHGIATFLLPLDKTVLIGTVRQKGRYDRTVTDEDRK
;
A
#
# COMPACT_ATOMS: atom_id res chain seq x y z
N MET A 1 16.02 -13.70 -17.51
CA MET A 1 16.52 -14.33 -16.28
C MET A 1 17.00 -15.72 -16.65
N THR A 2 18.27 -15.99 -16.42
CA THR A 2 18.93 -17.27 -16.69
C THR A 2 18.46 -18.35 -15.71
N GLU A 3 18.63 -19.63 -16.05
CA GLU A 3 18.29 -20.74 -15.15
C GLU A 3 19.11 -20.73 -13.85
N LYS A 4 20.35 -20.22 -13.91
CA LYS A 4 21.18 -20.02 -12.72
C LYS A 4 20.57 -18.97 -11.78
N GLU A 5 20.18 -17.81 -12.32
CA GLU A 5 19.54 -16.75 -11.53
C GLU A 5 18.21 -17.20 -10.91
N LYS A 6 17.44 -18.06 -11.60
CA LYS A 6 16.21 -18.64 -11.04
C LYS A 6 16.49 -19.50 -9.80
N ARG A 7 17.49 -20.40 -9.89
CA ARG A 7 17.85 -21.33 -8.79
C ARG A 7 18.50 -20.62 -7.61
N GLU A 8 19.22 -19.53 -7.85
CA GLU A 8 19.83 -18.74 -6.78
C GLU A 8 18.82 -17.89 -6.00
N ARG A 9 17.67 -17.56 -6.61
CA ARG A 9 16.70 -16.61 -6.05
C ARG A 9 15.43 -17.25 -5.50
N PHE A 10 15.06 -18.41 -6.02
CA PHE A 10 13.84 -19.10 -5.63
C PHE A 10 14.20 -20.51 -5.18
N VAL A 11 13.73 -20.88 -3.97
CA VAL A 11 13.89 -22.24 -3.43
C VAL A 11 13.20 -23.26 -4.34
N ASP A 12 12.03 -22.90 -4.86
CA ASP A 12 11.28 -23.69 -5.85
C ASP A 12 10.91 -22.79 -7.06
N PRO A 13 11.75 -22.73 -8.11
CA PRO A 13 11.53 -21.83 -9.23
C PRO A 13 10.40 -22.33 -10.14
N SER A 14 9.42 -21.46 -10.39
CA SER A 14 8.37 -21.72 -11.38
C SER A 14 8.94 -21.97 -12.78
N ARG A 15 8.29 -22.88 -13.52
CA ARG A 15 8.58 -23.15 -14.94
C ARG A 15 8.47 -21.89 -15.80
N TYR A 16 7.55 -20.99 -15.46
CA TYR A 16 7.29 -19.75 -16.19
C TYR A 16 7.49 -18.54 -15.27
N CYS A 17 8.10 -17.49 -15.82
CA CYS A 17 8.29 -16.22 -15.13
C CYS A 17 8.23 -15.05 -16.12
N VAL A 18 7.78 -13.89 -15.65
CA VAL A 18 7.93 -12.62 -16.37
C VAL A 18 9.00 -11.82 -15.64
N HIS A 19 9.96 -11.28 -16.41
CA HIS A 19 10.99 -10.39 -15.88
C HIS A 19 10.92 -9.07 -16.63
N PHE A 20 10.80 -7.98 -15.86
CA PHE A 20 10.68 -6.64 -16.40
C PHE A 20 11.24 -5.63 -15.39
N SER A 21 11.51 -4.43 -15.87
CA SER A 21 11.91 -3.29 -15.04
C SER A 21 10.74 -2.33 -14.91
N THR A 22 10.57 -1.76 -13.71
CA THR A 22 9.54 -0.77 -13.40
C THR A 22 10.06 0.18 -12.32
N TYR A 23 9.30 1.23 -12.04
CA TYR A 23 9.55 2.16 -10.95
C TYR A 23 8.76 1.76 -9.72
N ALA A 24 9.35 1.95 -8.55
CA ALA A 24 8.69 1.85 -7.26
C ALA A 24 8.67 3.24 -6.61
N SER A 25 7.58 3.56 -5.93
CA SER A 25 7.46 4.78 -5.14
C SER A 25 7.20 4.41 -3.69
N GLU A 26 8.07 4.88 -2.80
CA GLU A 26 7.88 4.70 -1.36
C GLU A 26 6.95 5.76 -0.80
N GLY A 27 5.78 5.33 -0.33
CA GLY A 27 4.78 6.25 0.25
C GLY A 27 5.35 7.14 1.36
N ARG A 28 6.26 6.61 2.19
CA ARG A 28 6.90 7.36 3.28
C ARG A 28 7.75 8.55 2.80
N LEU A 29 8.24 8.51 1.56
CA LEU A 29 9.02 9.58 0.96
C LEU A 29 8.17 10.42 0.00
N TYR A 30 7.36 9.74 -0.81
CA TYR A 30 6.58 10.36 -1.88
C TYR A 30 5.39 11.16 -1.36
N VAL A 31 4.69 10.69 -0.33
CA VAL A 31 3.51 11.40 0.22
C VAL A 31 3.93 12.72 0.89
N PRO A 32 4.98 12.79 1.72
CA PRO A 32 5.48 14.08 2.22
C PRO A 32 5.93 15.02 1.10
N TRP A 33 6.60 14.49 0.07
CA TRP A 33 7.00 15.30 -1.09
C TRP A 33 5.78 15.88 -1.83
N LEU A 34 4.74 15.08 -2.06
CA LEU A 34 3.48 15.54 -2.68
C LEU A 34 2.78 16.60 -1.83
N LYS A 35 2.72 16.43 -0.51
CA LYS A 35 2.17 17.43 0.42
C LYS A 35 2.90 18.77 0.25
N GLN A 36 4.22 18.76 0.21
CA GLN A 36 5.02 19.96 -0.03
C GLN A 36 4.73 20.59 -1.40
N GLN A 37 4.55 19.78 -2.45
CA GLN A 37 4.16 20.32 -3.75
C GLN A 37 2.81 21.04 -3.68
N CYS A 38 1.81 20.45 -3.02
CA CYS A 38 0.50 21.09 -2.84
C CYS A 38 0.60 22.39 -2.04
N GLU A 39 1.34 22.42 -0.93
CA GLU A 39 1.56 23.62 -0.12
C GLU A 39 2.24 24.73 -0.92
N ASN A 40 3.25 24.39 -1.74
CA ASN A 40 3.91 25.34 -2.62
C ASN A 40 2.98 25.97 -3.67
N HIS A 41 1.87 25.30 -3.99
CA HIS A 41 0.82 25.81 -4.88
C HIS A 41 -0.37 26.41 -4.12
N GLY A 42 -0.22 26.67 -2.82
CA GLY A 42 -1.21 27.38 -1.99
C GLY A 42 -2.26 26.49 -1.34
N ALA A 43 -2.13 25.16 -1.40
CA ALA A 43 -3.03 24.27 -0.68
C ALA A 43 -2.82 24.37 0.84
N THR A 44 -3.91 24.37 1.60
CA THR A 44 -3.88 24.34 3.07
C THR A 44 -4.24 22.94 3.56
N PHE A 45 -3.48 22.41 4.51
CA PHE A 45 -3.74 21.11 5.12
C PHE A 45 -4.34 21.29 6.52
N VAL A 46 -5.47 20.63 6.78
CA VAL A 46 -6.17 20.65 8.06
C VAL A 46 -6.33 19.22 8.56
N THR A 47 -5.87 18.96 9.78
CA THR A 47 -6.11 17.68 10.46
C THR A 47 -7.44 17.75 11.17
N ARG A 48 -8.44 17.04 10.65
CA ARG A 48 -9.76 16.91 11.26
C ARG A 48 -10.41 15.58 10.89
N GLU A 49 -11.22 15.05 11.78
CA GLU A 49 -12.13 13.96 11.47
C GLU A 49 -13.42 14.55 10.89
N ILE A 50 -13.94 13.95 9.82
CA ILE A 50 -15.19 14.36 9.17
C ILE A 50 -16.15 13.19 9.29
N HIS A 51 -17.34 13.43 9.82
CA HIS A 51 -18.36 12.39 9.98
C HIS A 51 -19.38 12.41 8.85
N SER A 52 -19.53 13.53 8.15
CA SER A 52 -20.50 13.74 7.07
C SER A 52 -20.04 14.81 6.08
N PHE A 53 -20.50 14.76 4.83
CA PHE A 53 -20.16 15.78 3.84
C PHE A 53 -20.88 17.11 4.10
N GLU A 54 -21.99 17.09 4.83
CA GLU A 54 -22.73 18.26 5.26
C GLU A 54 -21.86 19.22 6.09
N GLU A 55 -20.93 18.71 6.89
CA GLU A 55 -19.94 19.53 7.61
C GLU A 55 -19.12 20.38 6.65
N LEU A 56 -18.66 19.79 5.54
CA LEU A 56 -17.87 20.48 4.52
C LEU A 56 -18.72 21.48 3.71
N VAL A 57 -19.98 21.12 3.42
CA VAL A 57 -20.91 22.05 2.75
C VAL A 57 -21.18 23.27 3.64
N ASN A 58 -21.37 23.06 4.94
CA ASN A 58 -21.61 24.13 5.91
C ASN A 58 -20.39 25.04 6.12
N ASP A 59 -19.17 24.50 5.95
CA ASP A 59 -17.93 25.29 5.90
C ASP A 59 -17.80 26.14 4.62
N GLY A 60 -18.69 25.94 3.64
CA GLY A 60 -18.74 26.70 2.39
C GLY A 60 -17.89 26.14 1.26
N TYR A 61 -17.56 24.84 1.26
CA TYR A 61 -16.85 24.22 0.14
C TYR A 61 -17.80 23.93 -1.04
N ASP A 62 -17.47 24.43 -2.23
CA ASP A 62 -18.28 24.21 -3.45
C ASP A 62 -18.13 22.81 -4.05
N ILE A 63 -16.93 22.22 -3.91
CA ILE A 63 -16.57 20.92 -4.50
C ILE A 63 -15.87 20.08 -3.46
N ILE A 64 -16.35 18.85 -3.29
CA ILE A 64 -15.78 17.85 -2.38
C ILE A 64 -15.23 16.69 -3.21
N MET A 65 -13.94 16.40 -3.06
CA MET A 65 -13.30 15.22 -3.65
C MET A 65 -13.09 14.16 -2.56
N ASN A 66 -13.91 13.11 -2.58
CA ASN A 66 -13.83 12.03 -1.60
C ASN A 66 -12.66 11.08 -1.88
N CYS A 67 -11.59 11.19 -1.07
CA CYS A 67 -10.41 10.33 -1.14
C CYS A 67 -10.20 9.52 0.16
N SER A 68 -11.28 9.19 0.90
CA SER A 68 -11.22 8.66 2.27
C SER A 68 -10.93 7.14 2.38
N GLY A 69 -10.53 6.49 1.29
CA GLY A 69 -10.14 5.08 1.26
C GLY A 69 -11.24 4.15 1.79
N LEU A 70 -10.91 3.26 2.73
CA LEU A 70 -11.85 2.30 3.33
C LEU A 70 -13.08 2.94 4.00
N HIS A 71 -12.99 4.22 4.39
CA HIS A 71 -14.10 4.94 5.00
C HIS A 71 -14.94 5.71 3.97
N GLY A 72 -14.53 5.74 2.70
CA GLY A 72 -15.13 6.57 1.65
C GLY A 72 -16.61 6.30 1.41
N GLY A 73 -17.05 5.04 1.42
CA GLY A 73 -18.47 4.70 1.27
C GLY A 73 -19.30 5.11 2.49
N LYS A 74 -18.75 4.90 3.70
CA LYS A 74 -19.44 5.23 4.96
C LYS A 74 -19.76 6.71 5.09
N ILE A 75 -18.79 7.58 4.78
CA ILE A 75 -19.00 9.03 4.81
C ILE A 75 -19.91 9.52 3.67
N ALA A 76 -19.96 8.81 2.55
CA ALA A 76 -20.82 9.13 1.42
C ALA A 76 -22.28 8.66 1.60
N GLY A 77 -22.59 7.89 2.65
CA GLY A 77 -23.88 7.25 2.82
C GLY A 77 -24.14 6.07 1.88
N ASP A 78 -23.09 5.51 1.28
CA ASP A 78 -23.14 4.34 0.42
C ASP A 78 -23.15 3.02 1.25
N ASP A 79 -23.18 1.87 0.56
CA ASP A 79 -23.20 0.54 1.15
C ASP A 79 -21.84 0.03 1.67
N ASP A 80 -21.85 -1.10 2.37
CA ASP A 80 -20.64 -1.77 2.88
C ASP A 80 -19.88 -2.58 1.80
N THR A 81 -19.96 -2.18 0.52
CA THR A 81 -19.24 -2.89 -0.57
C THR A 81 -17.73 -2.76 -0.46
N VAL A 82 -17.23 -1.71 0.20
CA VAL A 82 -15.82 -1.51 0.48
C VAL A 82 -15.45 -2.17 1.81
N TYR A 83 -14.60 -3.20 1.75
CA TYR A 83 -14.13 -3.94 2.92
C TYR A 83 -12.60 -4.13 2.87
N PRO A 84 -11.92 -4.32 4.02
CA PRO A 84 -10.48 -4.45 4.05
C PRO A 84 -10.03 -5.80 3.49
N LEU A 85 -8.92 -5.74 2.75
CA LEU A 85 -8.05 -6.88 2.49
C LEU A 85 -6.78 -6.66 3.31
N ARG A 86 -6.73 -7.20 4.52
CA ARG A 86 -5.58 -7.04 5.41
C ARG A 86 -4.37 -7.77 4.82
N GLY A 87 -3.25 -7.08 4.81
CA GLY A 87 -1.94 -7.58 4.43
C GLY A 87 -0.96 -7.41 5.57
N VAL A 88 -0.01 -8.35 5.69
CA VAL A 88 1.04 -8.32 6.70
C VAL A 88 2.38 -8.29 5.97
N ALA A 89 3.27 -7.42 6.39
CA ALA A 89 4.59 -7.31 5.79
C ALA A 89 5.65 -7.07 6.84
N PHE A 90 6.84 -7.59 6.56
CA PHE A 90 8.05 -7.44 7.35
C PHE A 90 9.04 -6.61 6.57
N GLU A 91 9.63 -5.62 7.23
CA GLU A 91 10.72 -4.82 6.67
C GLU A 91 12.03 -5.30 7.28
N MET A 92 13.04 -5.55 6.45
CA MET A 92 14.35 -6.03 6.90
C MET A 92 15.50 -5.36 6.15
N ASP A 93 16.66 -5.29 6.80
CA ASP A 93 17.90 -4.84 6.19
C ASP A 93 18.46 -5.93 5.28
N ALA A 94 18.44 -5.68 3.97
CA ALA A 94 18.99 -6.58 2.96
C ALA A 94 19.63 -5.76 1.82
N PRO A 95 20.76 -5.07 2.07
CA PRO A 95 21.33 -4.07 1.15
C PRO A 95 21.78 -4.61 -0.22
N GLY A 96 21.88 -5.94 -0.38
CA GLY A 96 22.18 -6.61 -1.65
C GLY A 96 20.97 -6.96 -2.52
N PHE A 97 19.74 -6.81 -2.02
CA PHE A 97 18.54 -7.19 -2.77
C PHE A 97 18.00 -5.98 -3.54
N LYS A 98 18.10 -6.02 -4.88
CA LYS A 98 17.76 -4.89 -5.76
C LYS A 98 16.64 -5.18 -6.76
N GLN A 99 16.11 -6.40 -6.76
CA GLN A 99 15.06 -6.80 -7.68
C GLN A 99 13.78 -7.09 -6.91
N PHE A 100 12.63 -6.72 -7.44
CA PHE A 100 11.36 -7.15 -6.86
C PHE A 100 11.03 -8.57 -7.32
N SER A 101 10.25 -9.28 -6.52
CA SER A 101 9.68 -10.56 -6.92
C SER A 101 8.26 -10.68 -6.37
N CYS A 102 7.38 -11.28 -7.15
CA CYS A 102 6.02 -11.60 -6.73
C CYS A 102 5.76 -13.06 -7.04
N HIS A 103 5.23 -13.79 -6.06
CA HIS A 103 4.76 -15.15 -6.23
C HIS A 103 3.24 -15.18 -6.05
N GLY A 104 2.54 -15.41 -7.17
CA GLY A 104 1.08 -15.31 -7.22
C GLY A 104 0.60 -13.90 -6.90
N ILE A 105 -0.51 -13.83 -6.16
CA ILE A 105 -1.18 -12.58 -5.75
C ILE A 105 -0.95 -12.20 -4.28
N ALA A 106 -0.22 -13.04 -3.55
CA ALA A 106 -0.17 -13.00 -2.10
C ALA A 106 1.23 -12.70 -1.56
N THR A 107 2.30 -13.19 -2.20
CA THR A 107 3.65 -13.02 -1.67
C THR A 107 4.44 -12.08 -2.56
N PHE A 108 4.99 -11.03 -1.98
CA PHE A 108 5.85 -10.10 -2.69
C PHE A 108 7.08 -9.75 -1.88
N LEU A 109 8.13 -9.43 -2.61
CA LEU A 109 9.34 -8.82 -2.11
C LEU A 109 9.57 -7.54 -2.91
N LEU A 110 9.58 -6.42 -2.22
CA LEU A 110 9.79 -5.09 -2.79
C LEU A 110 11.03 -4.44 -2.16
N PRO A 111 12.11 -4.24 -2.94
CA PRO A 111 13.22 -3.41 -2.53
C PRO A 111 12.75 -1.97 -2.30
N LEU A 112 13.15 -1.42 -1.17
CA LEU A 112 13.03 -0.02 -0.80
C LEU A 112 14.40 0.65 -0.96
N ASP A 113 14.52 1.94 -0.66
CA ASP A 113 15.77 2.72 -0.75
C ASP A 113 16.89 2.08 0.08
N LYS A 114 16.55 1.64 1.31
CA LYS A 114 17.51 1.09 2.28
C LYS A 114 17.20 -0.34 2.73
N THR A 115 15.93 -0.71 2.70
CA THR A 115 15.41 -1.96 3.26
C THR A 115 14.73 -2.79 2.19
N VAL A 116 14.23 -3.95 2.57
CA VAL A 116 13.40 -4.81 1.74
C VAL A 116 12.11 -5.09 2.48
N LEU A 117 10.98 -4.91 1.79
CA LEU A 117 9.67 -5.27 2.29
C LEU A 117 9.29 -6.65 1.77
N ILE A 118 9.04 -7.60 2.68
CA ILE A 118 8.52 -8.93 2.38
C ILE A 118 7.08 -8.98 2.87
N GLY A 119 6.13 -9.08 1.95
CA GLY A 119 4.71 -9.09 2.26
C GLY A 119 4.05 -10.42 1.95
N THR A 120 3.10 -10.80 2.81
CA THR A 120 2.09 -11.82 2.55
C THR A 120 0.69 -11.16 2.64
N VAL A 121 -0.17 -11.40 1.65
CA VAL A 121 -1.47 -10.72 1.56
C VAL A 121 -2.56 -11.66 1.09
N ARG A 122 -3.58 -11.83 1.95
CA ARG A 122 -5.02 -11.72 1.63
C ARG A 122 -5.85 -12.24 2.80
N GLN A 123 -6.18 -11.35 3.72
CA GLN A 123 -7.15 -11.64 4.77
C GLN A 123 -8.38 -10.78 4.58
N LYS A 124 -9.41 -11.40 3.99
CA LYS A 124 -10.67 -10.73 3.66
C LYS A 124 -11.43 -10.37 4.92
N GLY A 125 -11.84 -9.10 5.04
CA GLY A 125 -12.74 -8.63 6.10
C GLY A 125 -12.11 -8.52 7.49
N ARG A 126 -10.79 -8.69 7.61
CA ARG A 126 -10.06 -8.51 8.88
C ARG A 126 -9.75 -7.01 9.10
N TYR A 127 -10.28 -6.44 10.18
CA TYR A 127 -10.11 -5.02 10.56
C TYR A 127 -9.09 -4.80 11.68
N ASP A 128 -8.63 -5.88 12.32
CA ASP A 128 -7.62 -5.82 13.37
C ASP A 128 -6.27 -5.34 12.83
N ARG A 129 -5.55 -4.58 13.66
CA ARG A 129 -4.25 -3.98 13.31
C ARG A 129 -3.08 -4.69 13.96
N THR A 130 -3.35 -5.69 14.80
CA THR A 130 -2.33 -6.41 15.58
C THR A 130 -1.93 -7.67 14.85
N VAL A 131 -0.62 -7.88 14.67
CA VAL A 131 -0.11 -9.14 14.11
C VAL A 131 -0.32 -10.26 15.13
N THR A 132 -0.87 -11.37 14.68
CA THR A 132 -1.20 -12.55 15.48
C THR A 132 -0.41 -13.77 15.01
N ASP A 133 -0.38 -14.84 15.78
CA ASP A 133 0.33 -16.07 15.38
C ASP A 133 -0.29 -16.77 14.16
N GLU A 134 -1.57 -16.48 13.85
CA GLU A 134 -2.20 -16.93 12.61
C GLU A 134 -1.57 -16.29 11.36
N ASP A 135 -0.99 -15.09 11.51
CA ASP A 135 -0.36 -14.33 10.41
C ASP A 135 1.03 -14.86 10.04
N ARG A 136 1.58 -15.77 10.86
CA ARG A 136 2.93 -16.34 10.69
C ARG A 136 2.96 -17.63 9.85
N LYS A 137 1.79 -18.09 9.38
CA LYS A 137 1.62 -19.30 8.58
C LYS A 137 1.70 -19.00 7.08
#